data_AF-A0A358HNS1-F1
#
_entry.id   AF-A0A358HNS1-F1
#
_cell.length_a   1.000
_cell.length_b   1.000
_cell.length_c   1.000
_cell.angle_alpha   90.00
_cell.angle_beta   90.00
_cell.angle_gamma   90.00
#
_symmetry.space_group_name_H-M   'P 1'
#
loop_
_entity.id
_entity.type
_entity.pdbx_description
1 polymer ?
#
loop_
_entity_poly.entity_id
_entity_poly.type
_entity_poly.pdbx_seq_one_letter_code
_entity_poly.pdbx_strand_id
1 'polypeptide(L)' 'MLGQLDDSQIGFRLAHDGDLDALCDIENRSFDIDRLSRRAFKRFIGSETARLRVA' A
#
# COMPACT_ATOMS: atom_id res chain seq x y z
N MET A 1 19.74 14.44 -22.89
CA MET A 1 19.17 13.12 -23.19
C MET A 1 18.54 12.64 -21.89
N LEU A 2 17.22 12.63 -21.81
CA LEU A 2 16.47 12.38 -20.57
C LEU A 2 16.80 10.97 -20.07
N GLY A 3 17.28 10.89 -18.83
CA GLY A 3 17.64 9.64 -18.18
C GLY A 3 16.46 8.69 -18.23
N GLN A 4 16.70 7.54 -18.85
CA GLN A 4 15.87 6.36 -18.74
C GLN A 4 15.76 6.09 -17.23
N LEU A 5 14.55 6.20 -16.67
CA LEU A 5 14.27 5.55 -15.40
C LEU A 5 14.42 4.08 -15.72
N ASP A 6 15.56 3.49 -15.38
CA ASP A 6 15.67 2.05 -15.34
C ASP A 6 14.45 1.53 -14.56
N ASP A 7 13.84 0.43 -14.99
CA ASP A 7 12.85 -0.37 -14.24
C ASP A 7 13.45 -0.95 -12.91
N SER A 8 14.48 -0.29 -12.40
CA SER A 8 15.35 -0.63 -11.28
C SER A 8 14.54 -0.75 -10.01
N GLN A 9 14.14 -2.00 -9.79
CA GLN A 9 14.04 -2.65 -8.49
C GLN A 9 12.94 -2.10 -7.59
N ILE A 10 11.69 -2.30 -8.00
CA ILE A 10 10.53 -2.18 -7.10
C ILE A 10 10.76 -3.09 -5.88
N GLY A 11 10.98 -2.47 -4.72
CA GLY A 11 11.37 -3.12 -3.49
C GLY A 11 10.18 -3.35 -2.56
N PHE A 12 9.73 -4.60 -2.43
CA PHE A 12 8.61 -4.91 -1.56
C PHE A 12 9.00 -4.96 -0.08
N ARG A 13 8.39 -4.10 0.74
CA ARG A 13 8.53 -4.12 2.21
C ARG A 13 7.19 -4.35 2.91
N LEU A 14 7.23 -4.67 4.20
CA LEU A 14 6.02 -4.66 5.02
C LEU A 14 5.51 -3.22 5.17
N ALA A 15 4.19 -3.07 5.10
CA ALA A 15 3.53 -1.81 5.39
C ALA A 15 3.68 -1.49 6.89
N HIS A 16 3.79 -0.20 7.20
CA HIS A 16 3.78 0.34 8.55
C HIS A 16 2.71 1.44 8.68
N ASP A 17 2.43 1.90 9.90
CA ASP A 17 1.36 2.89 10.17
C ASP A 17 1.45 4.16 9.31
N GLY A 18 2.66 4.59 8.94
CA GLY A 18 2.88 5.73 8.04
C GLY A 18 2.38 5.54 6.59
N ASP A 19 2.07 4.31 6.17
CA ASP A 19 1.57 4.02 4.82
C ASP A 19 0.04 4.12 4.73
N LEU A 20 -0.66 4.29 5.87
CA LEU A 20 -2.13 4.24 5.92
C LEU A 20 -2.81 5.28 5.03
N ASP A 21 -2.28 6.50 4.97
CA ASP A 21 -2.85 7.56 4.14
C ASP A 21 -2.73 7.19 2.65
N ALA A 22 -1.55 6.78 2.20
CA ALA A 22 -1.32 6.35 0.83
C ALA A 22 -2.17 5.13 0.43
N LEU A 23 -2.31 4.14 1.33
CA LEU A 23 -3.16 2.97 1.11
C LEU A 23 -4.63 3.38 0.95
N CYS A 24 -5.13 4.27 1.81
CA CYS A 24 -6.48 4.83 1.65
C CYS A 24 -6.62 5.58 0.32
N ASP A 25 -5.66 6.41 -0.05
CA ASP A 25 -5.72 7.18 -1.30
C ASP A 25 -5.68 6.29 -2.55
N ILE A 26 -4.96 5.16 -2.51
CA ILE A 26 -5.00 4.15 -3.56
C ILE A 26 -6.38 3.50 -3.61
N GLU A 27 -6.89 3.02 -2.47
CA GLU A 27 -8.18 2.36 -2.37
C GLU A 27 -9.31 3.24 -2.91
N ASN A 28 -9.32 4.52 -2.53
CA ASN A 28 -10.33 5.50 -2.90
C ASN A 28 -10.35 5.81 -4.40
N ARG A 29 -9.22 5.66 -5.08
CA ARG A 29 -9.09 5.91 -6.52
C ARG A 29 -9.24 4.65 -7.36
N SER A 30 -9.02 3.48 -6.75
CA SER A 30 -9.01 2.19 -7.44
C SER A 30 -10.37 1.51 -7.42
N PHE A 31 -11.19 1.79 -6.41
CA PHE A 31 -12.46 1.11 -6.21
C PHE A 31 -13.58 2.11 -5.90
N ASP A 32 -14.70 1.97 -6.61
CA ASP A 32 -15.92 2.75 -6.36
C ASP A 32 -16.81 2.10 -5.28
N ILE A 33 -16.69 0.78 -5.08
CA ILE A 33 -17.43 -0.03 -4.09
C ILE A 33 -16.51 -1.08 -3.44
N ASP A 34 -16.98 -1.75 -2.39
CA ASP A 34 -16.25 -2.80 -1.66
C ASP A 34 -14.85 -2.38 -1.15
N ARG A 35 -14.77 -1.15 -0.64
CA ARG A 35 -13.51 -0.54 -0.18
C ARG A 35 -13.11 -1.05 1.20
N LEU A 36 -11.81 -1.29 1.36
CA LEU A 36 -11.19 -1.43 2.66
C LEU A 36 -11.18 -0.09 3.40
N SER A 37 -11.73 -0.11 4.61
CA SER A 37 -11.64 1.03 5.52
C SER A 37 -10.22 1.21 6.06
N ARG A 38 -9.87 2.43 6.50
CA ARG A 38 -8.61 2.71 7.22
C ARG A 38 -8.37 1.76 8.39
N ARG A 39 -9.44 1.41 9.12
CA ARG A 39 -9.37 0.46 10.25
C ARG A 39 -9.03 -0.96 9.80
N ALA A 40 -9.52 -1.37 8.63
CA ALA A 40 -9.17 -2.67 8.05
C ALA A 40 -7.69 -2.71 7.66
N PHE A 41 -7.16 -1.68 6.99
CA PHE A 41 -5.73 -1.58 6.71
C PHE A 41 -4.88 -1.63 7.98
N LYS A 42 -5.24 -0.86 9.01
CA LYS A 42 -4.53 -0.88 10.29
C LYS A 42 -4.52 -2.26 10.95
N ARG A 43 -5.62 -3.00 10.84
CA ARG A 43 -5.70 -4.39 11.34
C ARG A 43 -4.71 -5.31 10.62
N PHE A 44 -4.51 -5.13 9.32
CA PHE A 44 -3.58 -5.95 8.53
C PHE A 44 -2.11 -5.57 8.73
N ILE A 45 -1.79 -4.29 8.91
CA ILE A 45 -0.41 -3.84 9.23
C ILE A 45 0.13 -4.54 10.49
N GLY A 46 -0.69 -4.62 11.55
CA GLY A 46 -0.33 -5.29 12.81
C GLY A 46 -0.63 -6.79 12.86
N SER A 47 -1.10 -7.39 11.77
CA SER A 47 -1.52 -8.80 11.78
C SER A 47 -0.33 -9.75 11.82
N GLU A 48 -0.45 -10.86 12.55
CA GLU A 48 0.54 -11.94 12.48
C GLU A 48 0.32 -12.87 11.29
N THR A 49 -0.91 -12.95 10.78
CA THR A 49 -1.33 -13.95 9.79
C THR A 49 -1.65 -13.37 8.41
N ALA A 50 -1.96 -12.08 8.32
CA ALA A 50 -2.33 -11.41 7.06
C ALA A 50 -1.73 -10.00 6.96
N ARG A 51 -0.41 -9.93 6.72
CA ARG A 51 0.34 -8.66 6.61
C ARG A 51 0.26 -8.05 5.22
N LEU A 52 0.23 -6.71 5.16
CA LEU A 52 0.31 -5.94 3.93
C LEU A 52 1.77 -5.73 3.50
N ARG A 53 2.02 -5.84 2.18
CA ARG A 53 3.26 -5.42 1.54
C ARG A 53 3.01 -4.25 0.60
N VAL A 54 3.96 -3.32 0.55
CA VAL A 54 3.97 -2.15 -0.31
C VAL A 54 5.27 -2.09 -1.09
N ALA A 55 5.29 -1.35 -2.19
CA ALA A 55 6.37 -1.26 -3.16
C ALA A 55 6.55 0.19 -3.61
#